data_AF-A0A8T6D754-F1
#
_entry.id   AF-A0A8T6D754-F1
#
_cell.length_a   1.000
_cell.length_b   1.000
_cell.length_c   1.000
_cell.angle_alpha   90.00
_cell.angle_beta   90.00
_cell.angle_gamma   90.00
#
_symmetry.space_group_name_H-M   'P 1'
#
loop_
_entity.id
_entity.type
_entity.pdbx_description
1 polymer ?
#
loop_
_entity_poly.entity_id
_entity_poly.type
_entity_poly.pdbx_seq_one_letter_code
_entity_poly.pdbx_strand_id
1 'polypeptide(L)'
;MAGNFEEQLQAELAGIQTEIDRLETKRRLIHELLSNESGAGSSGAATAKPARRRAARRGGAPAKRTRRPRGLITGKVREFLGQQSGPVHATEILAFLERNDAAPQSAKPMPTLQSTLQRMKEMGEIQNTGRNRWALIAGGAGESSAAPAARSDGPPVVTSTTTFGARPLGNQ
;
A
#
# COMPACT_ATOMS: atom_id res chain seq x y z
N MET A 1 11.99 -32.26 27.04
CA MET A 1 11.98 -31.45 25.80
C MET A 1 11.32 -30.08 26.04
N ALA A 2 11.73 -29.33 27.08
CA ALA A 2 11.10 -28.05 27.44
C ALA A 2 11.98 -26.80 27.15
N GLY A 3 13.29 -26.98 26.95
CA GLY A 3 14.23 -25.85 26.74
C GLY A 3 14.06 -25.10 25.41
N ASN A 4 13.70 -25.81 24.33
CA ASN A 4 13.66 -25.20 22.99
C ASN A 4 12.58 -24.12 22.82
N PHE A 5 11.46 -24.21 23.57
CA PHE A 5 10.38 -23.22 23.46
C PHE A 5 10.67 -21.97 24.28
N GLU A 6 11.27 -22.11 25.46
CA GLU A 6 11.71 -20.97 26.27
C GLU A 6 12.84 -20.21 25.57
N GLU A 7 13.80 -20.91 24.96
CA GLU A 7 14.86 -20.29 24.14
C GLU A 7 14.28 -19.54 22.92
N GLN A 8 13.28 -20.12 22.27
CA GLN A 8 12.61 -19.47 21.13
C GLN A 8 11.87 -18.19 21.55
N LEU A 9 11.15 -18.21 22.66
CA LEU A 9 10.47 -17.02 23.19
C LEU A 9 11.45 -15.94 23.65
N GLN A 10 12.60 -16.32 24.23
CA GLN A 10 13.66 -15.38 24.59
C GLN A 10 14.31 -14.74 23.35
N ALA A 11 14.52 -15.52 22.28
CA ALA A 11 15.02 -15.01 21.01
C ALA A 11 14.03 -14.03 20.36
N GLU A 12 12.72 -14.34 20.39
CA GLU A 12 11.68 -13.43 19.90
C GLU A 12 11.61 -12.14 20.73
N LEU A 13 11.68 -12.24 22.06
CA LEU A 13 11.73 -11.06 22.94
C LEU A 13 12.95 -10.18 22.65
N ALA A 14 14.13 -10.80 22.46
CA ALA A 14 15.34 -10.07 22.09
C ALA A 14 15.18 -9.39 20.73
N GLY A 15 14.59 -10.07 19.74
CA GLY A 15 14.27 -9.49 18.43
C GLY A 15 13.34 -8.28 18.53
N ILE A 16 12.27 -8.38 19.32
CA ILE A 16 11.34 -7.27 19.56
C ILE A 16 12.07 -6.09 20.21
N GLN A 17 12.92 -6.34 21.21
CA GLN A 17 13.68 -5.29 21.88
C GLN A 17 14.60 -4.53 20.91
N THR A 18 15.28 -5.25 20.01
CA THR A 18 16.14 -4.58 19.01
C THR A 18 15.35 -3.69 18.04
N GLU A 19 14.13 -4.09 17.67
CA GLU A 19 13.28 -3.25 16.80
C GLU A 19 12.73 -2.04 17.57
N ILE A 20 12.42 -2.18 18.86
CA ILE A 20 12.06 -1.05 19.72
C ILE A 20 13.19 -0.02 19.75
N ASP A 21 14.42 -0.45 20.02
CA ASP A 21 15.59 0.45 20.09
C ASP A 21 15.85 1.15 18.75
N ARG A 22 15.66 0.42 17.64
CA ARG A 22 15.76 0.98 16.29
C ARG A 22 14.70 2.05 16.03
N LEU A 23 13.45 1.80 16.43
CA LEU A 23 12.35 2.75 16.27
C LEU A 23 12.55 3.99 17.16
N GLU A 24 13.04 3.82 18.39
CA GLU A 24 13.40 4.94 19.26
C GLU A 24 14.49 5.82 18.65
N THR A 25 15.52 5.20 18.07
CA THR A 25 16.60 5.92 17.39
C THR A 25 16.06 6.74 16.22
N LYS A 26 15.19 6.16 15.39
CA LYS A 26 14.50 6.88 14.31
C LYS A 26 13.66 8.04 14.86
N ARG A 27 12.93 7.83 15.97
CA ARG A 27 12.12 8.88 16.62
C ARG A 27 12.99 10.06 17.05
N ARG A 28 14.14 9.80 17.69
CA ARG A 28 15.08 10.84 18.14
C ARG A 28 15.61 11.65 16.95
N LEU A 29 16.03 10.98 15.88
CA LEU A 29 16.50 11.65 14.66
C LEU A 29 15.42 12.55 14.03
N ILE A 30 14.17 12.08 13.99
CA ILE A 30 13.05 12.91 13.50
C ILE A 30 12.87 14.15 14.39
N HIS A 31 12.93 14.00 15.71
CA HIS A 31 12.84 15.14 16.62
C HIS A 31 13.98 16.14 16.41
N GLU A 32 15.21 15.68 16.26
CA GLU A 32 16.37 16.54 15.97
C GLU A 32 16.20 17.31 14.67
N LEU A 33 15.75 16.66 13.60
CA LEU A 33 15.49 17.33 12.32
C LEU A 33 14.40 18.40 12.44
N LEU A 34 13.31 18.12 13.16
CA LEU A 34 12.24 19.09 13.39
C LEU A 34 12.69 20.28 14.26
N SER A 35 13.53 20.03 15.26
CA SER A 35 14.12 21.07 16.10
C SER A 35 15.12 21.93 15.32
N ASN A 36 15.91 21.33 14.43
CA ASN A 36 16.87 22.03 13.58
C ASN A 36 16.18 22.85 12.48
N GLU A 37 15.10 22.34 11.88
CA GLU A 37 14.22 23.08 10.95
C GLU A 37 13.59 24.30 11.64
N SER A 38 13.16 24.15 12.89
CA SER A 38 12.56 25.24 13.67
C SER A 38 13.56 26.32 14.11
N GLY A 39 14.88 26.03 14.05
CA GLY A 39 15.94 26.98 14.37
C GLY A 39 16.46 27.81 13.18
N ALA A 40 16.23 27.36 11.94
CA ALA A 40 16.79 27.99 10.74
C ALA A 40 15.99 29.20 10.21
N GLY A 41 14.87 29.56 10.86
CA GLY A 41 13.98 30.66 10.43
C GLY A 41 14.17 32.01 11.14
N SER A 42 15.15 32.16 12.03
CA SER A 42 15.30 33.37 12.86
C SER A 42 16.63 34.11 12.61
N SER A 43 16.77 34.71 11.43
CA SER A 43 17.61 35.91 11.28
C SER A 43 17.13 36.73 10.09
N GLY A 44 16.67 37.95 10.36
CA GLY A 44 16.18 38.86 9.33
C GLY A 44 15.29 39.95 9.91
N ALA A 45 15.89 40.88 10.64
CA ALA A 45 15.25 42.10 11.10
C ALA A 45 14.92 43.03 9.92
N ALA A 46 13.68 43.55 9.87
CA ALA A 46 13.37 44.84 9.24
C ALA A 46 12.08 45.45 9.83
N THR A 47 12.32 46.56 10.51
CA THR A 47 11.46 47.65 11.01
C THR A 47 10.15 48.01 10.25
N ALA A 48 9.08 48.17 11.06
CA ALA A 48 8.09 49.26 11.12
C ALA A 48 7.00 49.49 10.02
N LYS A 49 5.72 49.27 10.40
CA LYS A 49 4.65 50.31 10.47
C LYS A 49 3.34 49.76 11.09
N PRO A 50 2.61 50.51 11.95
CA PRO A 50 1.37 50.02 12.57
C PRO A 50 0.15 50.47 11.76
N ALA A 51 -0.47 49.57 11.00
CA ALA A 51 -1.76 49.81 10.37
C ALA A 51 -2.88 49.14 11.19
N ARG A 52 -3.51 49.95 12.03
CA ARG A 52 -4.71 49.62 12.81
C ARG A 52 -5.89 49.41 11.85
N ARG A 53 -6.26 48.16 11.56
CA ARG A 53 -7.53 47.85 10.88
C ARG A 53 -8.24 46.70 11.58
N ARG A 54 -9.37 47.02 12.19
CA ARG A 54 -10.28 46.14 12.94
C ARG A 54 -10.57 44.86 12.16
N ALA A 55 -10.15 43.72 12.68
CA ALA A 55 -10.65 42.41 12.24
C ALA A 55 -11.64 41.91 13.27
N ALA A 56 -12.87 41.67 12.81
CA ALA A 56 -13.98 41.15 13.59
C ALA A 56 -13.59 39.85 14.31
N ARG A 57 -13.75 39.85 15.62
CA ARG A 57 -13.86 38.63 16.41
C ARG A 57 -15.17 37.94 16.03
N ARG A 58 -15.10 36.77 15.40
CA ARG A 58 -15.87 35.54 15.74
C ARG A 58 -15.91 34.58 14.54
N GLY A 59 -15.26 33.44 14.75
CA GLY A 59 -15.22 32.30 13.84
C GLY A 59 -14.01 31.48 14.23
N GLY A 60 -14.11 30.75 15.35
CA GLY A 60 -13.03 29.91 15.86
C GLY A 60 -12.52 29.01 14.74
N ALA A 61 -11.26 29.21 14.35
CA ALA A 61 -10.59 28.33 13.41
C ALA A 61 -10.64 26.92 14.03
N PRO A 62 -11.15 25.90 13.32
CA PRO A 62 -11.06 24.54 13.84
C PRO A 62 -9.58 24.26 14.04
N ALA A 63 -9.23 23.78 15.23
CA ALA A 63 -7.90 23.29 15.56
C ALA A 63 -7.31 22.62 14.33
N LYS A 64 -6.12 23.07 13.89
CA LYS A 64 -5.42 22.54 12.73
C LYS A 64 -5.26 21.03 12.93
N ARG A 65 -6.25 20.25 12.49
CA ARG A 65 -6.13 18.81 12.32
C ARG A 65 -5.02 18.68 11.31
N THR A 66 -3.86 18.21 11.75
CA THR A 66 -2.73 17.86 10.90
C THR A 66 -3.27 17.00 9.78
N ARG A 67 -3.55 17.62 8.63
CA ARG A 67 -4.11 16.92 7.48
C ARG A 67 -3.02 15.97 7.04
N ARG A 68 -3.20 14.69 7.37
CA ARG A 68 -2.33 13.64 6.85
C ARG A 68 -2.24 13.81 5.33
N PRO A 69 -1.05 13.60 4.74
CA PRO A 69 -0.86 13.78 3.31
C PRO A 69 -1.93 12.99 2.56
N ARG A 70 -2.50 13.60 1.52
CA ARG A 70 -3.71 13.16 0.80
C ARG A 70 -3.62 11.76 0.15
N GLY A 71 -2.54 10.99 0.36
CA GLY A 71 -2.33 9.64 -0.15
C GLY A 71 -2.02 8.58 0.91
N LEU A 72 -2.05 8.89 2.22
CA LEU A 72 -1.67 7.92 3.25
C LEU A 72 -2.67 6.75 3.33
N ILE A 73 -3.96 7.04 3.19
CA ILE A 73 -5.03 6.04 3.19
C ILE A 73 -4.94 5.16 1.94
N THR A 74 -4.82 5.78 0.75
CA THR A 74 -4.75 5.04 -0.53
C THR A 74 -3.48 4.18 -0.61
N GLY A 75 -2.35 4.69 -0.13
CA GLY A 75 -1.09 3.92 -0.06
C GLY A 75 -1.20 2.70 0.85
N LYS A 76 -1.79 2.86 2.05
CA LYS A 76 -2.00 1.74 2.99
C LYS A 76 -3.04 0.73 2.51
N VAL A 77 -4.09 1.19 1.82
CA VAL A 77 -5.06 0.28 1.17
C VAL A 77 -4.37 -0.53 0.07
N ARG A 78 -3.51 0.08 -0.75
CA ARG A 78 -2.73 -0.62 -1.78
C ARG A 78 -1.78 -1.64 -1.17
N GLU A 79 -1.04 -1.26 -0.14
CA GLU A 79 -0.13 -2.16 0.59
C GLU A 79 -0.90 -3.36 1.15
N PHE A 80 -2.03 -3.12 1.81
CA PHE A 80 -2.86 -4.18 2.38
C PHE A 80 -3.42 -5.11 1.31
N LEU A 81 -4.01 -4.58 0.24
CA LEU A 81 -4.54 -5.41 -0.84
C LEU A 81 -3.45 -6.15 -1.62
N GLY A 82 -2.21 -5.65 -1.64
CA GLY A 82 -1.06 -6.31 -2.27
C GLY A 82 -0.51 -7.49 -1.48
N GLN A 83 -0.73 -7.50 -0.16
CA GLN A 83 -0.37 -8.62 0.72
C GLN A 83 -1.40 -9.75 0.68
N GLN A 84 -2.58 -9.52 0.09
CA GLN A 84 -3.72 -10.42 0.14
C GLN A 84 -3.83 -11.20 -1.17
N SER A 85 -3.95 -12.52 -1.08
CA SER A 85 -4.07 -13.40 -2.24
C SER A 85 -5.46 -13.36 -2.91
N GLY A 86 -6.43 -12.65 -2.32
CA GLY A 86 -7.81 -12.64 -2.77
C GLY A 86 -8.58 -11.38 -2.36
N PRO A 87 -9.87 -11.31 -2.75
CA PRO A 87 -10.69 -10.14 -2.53
C PRO A 87 -11.11 -9.97 -1.06
N VAL A 88 -10.87 -8.79 -0.50
CA VAL A 88 -11.01 -8.49 0.93
C VAL A 88 -12.22 -7.58 1.18
N HIS A 89 -12.95 -7.85 2.27
CA HIS A 89 -14.12 -7.04 2.62
C HIS A 89 -13.74 -5.66 3.17
N ALA A 90 -14.54 -4.63 2.90
CA ALA A 90 -14.25 -3.25 3.35
C ALA A 90 -14.08 -3.10 4.87
N THR A 91 -14.73 -3.95 5.68
CA THR A 91 -14.55 -3.95 7.14
C THR A 91 -13.16 -4.39 7.56
N GLU A 92 -12.57 -5.36 6.86
CA GLU A 92 -11.23 -5.85 7.14
C GLU A 92 -10.18 -4.80 6.74
N ILE A 93 -10.41 -4.12 5.62
CA ILE A 93 -9.60 -2.96 5.20
C ILE A 93 -9.67 -1.86 6.26
N LEU A 94 -10.86 -1.56 6.78
CA LEU A 94 -11.01 -0.55 7.82
C LEU A 94 -10.28 -0.93 9.11
N ALA A 95 -10.43 -2.17 9.57
CA ALA A 95 -9.74 -2.68 10.77
C ALA A 95 -8.22 -2.63 10.61
N PHE A 96 -7.70 -2.93 9.42
CA PHE A 96 -6.28 -2.77 9.12
C PHE A 96 -5.84 -1.30 9.18
N LEU A 97 -6.62 -0.38 8.62
CA LEU A 97 -6.31 1.04 8.68
C LEU A 97 -6.35 1.59 10.10
N GLU A 98 -7.27 1.14 10.95
CA GLU A 98 -7.34 1.50 12.37
C GLU A 98 -6.10 1.03 13.12
N ARG A 99 -5.65 -0.21 12.92
CA ARG A 99 -4.45 -0.77 13.56
C ARG A 99 -3.15 -0.06 13.15
N ASN A 100 -3.10 0.52 11.95
CA ASN A 100 -1.92 1.20 11.41
C ASN A 100 -2.01 2.73 11.55
N ASP A 101 -2.90 3.22 12.43
CA ASP A 101 -3.21 4.65 12.61
C ASP A 101 -3.60 5.38 11.32
N ALA A 102 -3.94 4.67 10.24
CA ALA A 102 -4.24 5.20 8.92
C ALA A 102 -5.76 5.33 8.67
N ALA A 103 -6.59 5.16 9.70
CA ALA A 103 -8.03 5.27 9.58
C ALA A 103 -8.48 6.69 9.20
N PRO A 104 -9.59 6.82 8.43
CA PRO A 104 -10.16 8.12 8.13
C PRO A 104 -10.57 8.85 9.43
N GLN A 105 -10.04 10.06 9.67
CA GLN A 105 -10.36 10.87 10.86
C GLN A 105 -11.76 11.52 10.84
N SER A 106 -12.69 11.01 10.04
CA SER A 106 -14.05 11.53 9.94
C SER A 106 -14.93 10.96 11.06
N ALA A 107 -16.05 11.63 11.35
CA ALA A 107 -17.03 11.10 12.30
C ALA A 107 -17.66 9.77 11.85
N LYS A 108 -17.50 9.40 10.58
CA LYS A 108 -18.02 8.18 9.96
C LYS A 108 -16.94 7.55 9.07
N PRO A 109 -16.05 6.72 9.64
CA PRO A 109 -14.88 6.22 8.93
C PRO A 109 -15.23 5.28 7.77
N MET A 110 -16.25 4.44 7.93
CA MET A 110 -16.67 3.48 6.90
C MET A 110 -17.16 4.14 5.59
N PRO A 111 -18.12 5.09 5.59
CA PRO A 111 -18.49 5.83 4.37
C PRO A 111 -17.31 6.54 3.70
N THR A 112 -16.38 7.06 4.51
CA THR A 112 -15.20 7.78 4.00
C THR A 112 -14.23 6.81 3.31
N LEU A 113 -14.05 5.62 3.86
CA LEU A 113 -13.32 4.53 3.23
C LEU A 113 -14.00 4.10 1.94
N GLN A 114 -15.31 3.91 1.94
CA GLN A 114 -16.07 3.55 0.73
C GLN A 114 -15.90 4.56 -0.40
N SER A 115 -15.98 5.87 -0.11
CA SER A 115 -15.69 6.91 -1.11
C SER A 115 -14.24 6.84 -1.63
N THR A 116 -13.29 6.45 -0.78
CA THR A 116 -11.88 6.29 -1.16
C THR A 116 -11.68 5.07 -2.06
N LEU A 117 -12.28 3.93 -1.71
CA LEU A 117 -12.24 2.69 -2.51
C LEU A 117 -12.93 2.89 -3.86
N GLN A 118 -14.06 3.60 -3.87
CA GLN A 118 -14.77 3.96 -5.11
C GLN A 118 -13.89 4.82 -6.02
N ARG A 119 -13.18 5.82 -5.47
CA ARG A 119 -12.22 6.62 -6.23
C ARG A 119 -11.05 5.77 -6.76
N MET A 120 -10.49 4.88 -5.95
CA MET A 120 -9.40 3.99 -6.38
C MET A 120 -9.84 3.03 -7.51
N LYS A 121 -11.12 2.63 -7.51
CA LYS A 121 -11.72 1.86 -8.60
C LYS A 121 -11.86 2.69 -9.87
N GLU A 122 -12.32 3.94 -9.77
CA GLU A 122 -12.40 4.85 -10.92
C GLU A 122 -11.03 5.14 -11.54
N MET A 123 -9.97 5.15 -10.73
CA MET A 123 -8.58 5.27 -11.19
C MET A 123 -8.00 3.97 -11.78
N GLY A 124 -8.77 2.87 -11.78
CA GLY A 124 -8.32 1.58 -12.31
C GLY A 124 -7.28 0.86 -11.45
N GLU A 125 -7.12 1.24 -10.18
CA GLU A 125 -6.13 0.61 -9.28
C GLU A 125 -6.69 -0.67 -8.63
N ILE A 126 -7.97 -0.64 -8.26
CA ILE A 126 -8.64 -1.74 -7.56
C ILE A 126 -9.97 -2.07 -8.22
N GLN A 127 -10.43 -3.30 -8.04
CA GLN A 127 -11.72 -3.76 -8.51
C GLN A 127 -12.60 -4.23 -7.36
N ASN A 128 -13.91 -4.06 -7.53
CA ASN A 128 -14.90 -4.63 -6.62
C ASN A 128 -15.39 -5.95 -7.20
N THR A 129 -15.11 -7.06 -6.52
CA THR A 129 -15.45 -8.41 -6.97
C THR A 129 -16.85 -8.84 -6.53
N GLY A 130 -17.68 -7.91 -6.04
CA GLY A 130 -19.02 -8.14 -5.53
C GLY A 130 -19.08 -8.28 -4.01
N ARG A 131 -20.27 -8.02 -3.43
CA ARG A 131 -20.52 -8.05 -1.97
C ARG A 131 -19.53 -7.19 -1.16
N ASN A 132 -19.18 -6.02 -1.68
CA ASN A 132 -18.27 -5.06 -1.03
C ASN A 132 -16.87 -5.66 -0.72
N ARG A 133 -16.41 -6.55 -1.60
CA ARG A 133 -15.06 -7.11 -1.59
C ARG A 133 -14.20 -6.44 -2.65
N TRP A 134 -12.98 -6.10 -2.26
CA TRP A 134 -12.06 -5.29 -3.04
C TRP A 134 -10.74 -6.05 -3.24
N ALA A 135 -10.20 -5.98 -4.44
CA ALA A 135 -8.93 -6.59 -4.80
C ALA A 135 -8.12 -5.61 -5.67
N LEU A 136 -6.80 -5.73 -5.66
CA LEU A 136 -5.97 -5.02 -6.63
C LEU A 136 -6.20 -5.56 -8.03
N ILE A 137 -6.18 -4.67 -9.01
CA ILE A 137 -6.13 -5.05 -10.43
C ILE A 137 -4.66 -5.35 -10.74
N ALA A 138 -4.37 -6.56 -11.21
CA ALA A 138 -3.01 -7.08 -11.41
C ALA A 138 -2.20 -6.39 -12.54
N GLY A 139 -2.61 -5.22 -13.03
CA GLY A 139 -2.03 -4.52 -14.20
C GLY A 139 -1.59 -3.07 -13.95
N GLY A 140 -1.30 -2.69 -12.70
CA GLY A 140 -0.99 -1.30 -12.31
C GLY A 140 0.47 -1.00 -11.94
N ALA A 141 1.38 -1.96 -12.08
CA ALA A 141 2.82 -1.72 -12.11
C ALA A 141 3.23 -1.78 -13.58
N GLY A 142 3.83 -0.71 -14.11
CA GLY A 142 4.09 -0.54 -15.54
C GLY A 142 4.57 -1.82 -16.22
N GLU A 143 3.68 -2.44 -16.99
CA GLU A 143 4.06 -3.37 -18.04
C GLU A 143 4.70 -2.54 -19.15
N SER A 144 6.00 -2.30 -19.01
CA SER A 144 6.88 -2.49 -20.15
C SER A 144 6.50 -3.84 -20.75
N SER A 145 5.77 -3.78 -21.85
CA SER A 145 5.48 -4.91 -22.71
C SER A 145 6.80 -5.51 -23.17
N ALA A 146 7.28 -6.47 -22.41
CA ALA A 146 8.23 -7.49 -22.83
C ALA A 146 7.52 -8.83 -22.67
N ALA A 147 6.50 -9.03 -23.49
CA ALA A 147 5.98 -10.36 -23.77
C ALA A 147 7.14 -11.24 -24.27
N PRO A 148 7.38 -12.43 -23.71
CA PRO A 148 8.21 -13.39 -24.38
C PRO A 148 7.40 -14.06 -25.49
N ALA A 149 7.93 -13.93 -26.71
CA ALA A 149 7.83 -14.85 -27.84
C ALA A 149 6.46 -15.03 -28.54
N ALA A 150 6.24 -14.20 -29.55
CA ALA A 150 5.64 -14.64 -30.81
C ALA A 150 6.62 -14.31 -31.96
N ARG A 151 7.46 -15.28 -32.33
CA ARG A 151 8.14 -15.32 -33.62
C ARG A 151 8.02 -16.73 -34.19
N SER A 152 6.95 -16.95 -34.94
CA SER A 152 6.99 -17.94 -36.01
C SER A 152 7.74 -17.33 -37.17
N ASP A 153 8.96 -17.82 -37.44
CA ASP A 153 9.45 -17.95 -38.81
C ASP A 153 10.67 -18.88 -38.88
N GLY A 154 10.53 -19.96 -39.66
CA GLY A 154 11.59 -20.91 -39.98
C GLY A 154 11.03 -22.28 -40.41
N PRO A 155 11.14 -22.70 -41.69
CA PRO A 155 10.78 -24.04 -42.14
C PRO A 155 12.05 -24.89 -42.44
N PRO A 156 11.91 -26.19 -42.79
CA PRO A 156 11.38 -27.31 -42.01
C PRO A 156 12.46 -28.39 -41.79
N VAL A 157 12.41 -29.16 -40.69
CA VAL A 157 13.24 -30.37 -40.56
C VAL A 157 12.39 -31.60 -40.89
N VAL A 158 12.68 -32.19 -42.04
CA VAL A 158 12.17 -33.49 -42.47
C VAL A 158 12.87 -34.56 -41.63
N THR A 159 12.09 -35.32 -40.86
CA THR A 159 12.53 -36.65 -40.39
C THR A 159 11.45 -37.67 -40.72
N SER A 160 11.71 -38.43 -41.78
CA SER A 160 11.02 -39.66 -42.11
C SER A 160 11.20 -40.66 -40.96
N THR A 161 10.12 -41.25 -40.46
CA THR A 161 10.19 -42.53 -39.75
C THR A 161 8.96 -43.35 -40.12
N THR A 162 9.23 -44.33 -40.98
CA THR A 162 8.36 -45.46 -41.32
C THR A 162 8.18 -46.34 -40.10
N THR A 163 6.95 -46.71 -39.76
CA THR A 163 6.73 -47.90 -38.95
C THR A 163 5.58 -48.71 -39.54
N PHE A 164 5.95 -49.95 -39.82
CA PHE A 164 5.26 -51.03 -40.48
C PHE A 164 4.32 -51.70 -39.47
N GLY A 165 3.05 -51.91 -39.85
CA GLY A 165 2.06 -52.59 -39.00
C GLY A 165 0.93 -53.16 -39.83
N ALA A 166 1.08 -54.42 -40.23
CA ALA A 166 0.15 -55.16 -41.07
C ALA A 166 -1.09 -55.64 -40.30
N ARG A 167 -2.26 -55.63 -40.96
CA ARG A 167 -3.17 -56.79 -40.97
C ARG A 167 -4.21 -56.71 -42.10
N PRO A 168 -4.64 -57.85 -42.66
CA PRO A 168 -5.19 -57.95 -44.01
C PRO A 168 -6.71 -57.88 -44.09
N LEU A 169 -7.16 -57.60 -45.30
CA LEU A 169 -8.52 -57.77 -45.81
C LEU A 169 -9.00 -59.21 -45.61
N GLY A 170 -10.17 -59.35 -45.00
CA GLY A 170 -11.00 -60.55 -45.10
C GLY A 170 -12.33 -60.17 -45.73
N ASN A 171 -12.53 -60.59 -46.98
CA ASN A 171 -13.85 -60.69 -47.61
C ASN A 171 -14.71 -61.67 -46.82
N GLN A 172 -15.94 -61.27 -46.46
CA GLN A 172 -17.17 -62.02 -46.72
C GLN A 172 -18.31 -61.03 -46.91
#